data_AF-A0A5E4Q0H3-F1
#
_entry.id   AF-A0A5E4Q0H3-F1
#
_cell.length_a   1.000
_cell.length_b   1.000
_cell.length_c   1.000
_cell.angle_alpha   90.00
_cell.angle_beta   90.00
_cell.angle_gamma   90.00
#
_symmetry.space_group_name_H-M   'P 1'
#
loop_
_entity.id
_entity.type
_entity.pdbx_description
1 polymer ?
#
loop_
_entity_poly.entity_id
_entity_poly.type
_entity_poly.pdbx_seq_one_letter_code
_entity_poly.pdbx_strand_id
1 'polypeptide(L)' 'MPCAAVSLESLVENCHKLLEKFHYSWEMMPLVLVILNYAGSDLEEASRKIDEVFNKENISLSYYTMTSLSIIHK' A
#
# COMPACT_ATOMS: atom_id res chain seq x y z
N MET A 1 -22.48 -3.77 12.28
CA MET A 1 -21.13 -3.90 12.86
C MET A 1 -20.42 -2.59 12.60
N PRO A 2 -19.93 -1.84 13.60
CA PRO A 2 -19.09 -0.71 13.29
C PRO A 2 -17.79 -1.28 12.71
N CYS A 3 -17.51 -1.00 11.44
CA CYS A 3 -16.20 -1.22 10.85
C CYS A 3 -15.20 -0.59 11.83
N ALA A 4 -14.38 -1.42 12.48
CA ALA A 4 -13.38 -0.94 13.41
C ALA A 4 -12.56 0.09 12.64
N ALA A 5 -12.67 1.37 13.04
CA ALA A 5 -11.87 2.42 12.46
C ALA A 5 -10.43 2.07 12.81
N VAL A 6 -9.73 1.44 11.86
CA VAL A 6 -8.32 1.09 12.02
C VAL A 6 -7.59 2.40 12.26
N SER A 7 -6.98 2.55 13.44
CA SER A 7 -6.32 3.80 13.80
C SER A 7 -5.19 4.10 12.82
N LEU A 8 -5.01 5.37 12.45
CA LEU A 8 -3.92 5.78 11.56
C LEU A 8 -2.55 5.26 12.05
N GLU A 9 -2.37 5.20 13.36
CA GLU A 9 -1.18 4.63 14.01
C GLU A 9 -0.96 3.16 13.61
N SER A 10 -2.00 2.32 13.71
CA SER A 10 -1.91 0.91 13.32
C SER A 10 -1.67 0.72 11.82
N LEU A 11 -2.19 1.61 10.98
CA LEU A 11 -1.92 1.61 9.54
C LEU A 11 -0.46 1.97 9.24
N VAL A 12 0.09 2.98 9.92
CA VAL A 12 1.49 3.41 9.77
C VAL A 12 2.46 2.32 10.26
N GLU A 13 2.17 1.68 11.39
CA GLU A 13 2.95 0.55 11.90
C GLU A 13 2.97 -0.61 10.89
N ASN A 14 1.82 -0.96 10.33
CA ASN A 14 1.71 -2.01 9.32
C ASN A 14 2.41 -1.61 8.01
N CYS A 15 2.39 -0.33 7.64
CA CYS A 15 3.14 0.19 6.50
C CYS A 15 4.66 0.05 6.72
N HIS A 16 5.18 0.36 7.92
CA HIS A 16 6.59 0.18 8.24
C HIS A 16 7.02 -1.29 8.13
N LYS A 17 6.21 -2.23 8.64
CA LYS A 17 6.50 -3.67 8.50
C LYS A 17 6.61 -4.11 7.03
N LEU A 18 5.76 -3.57 6.16
CA LEU A 18 5.82 -3.86 4.73
C LEU A 18 7.06 -3.22 4.08
N LEU A 19 7.39 -1.97 4.41
CA LEU A 19 8.60 -1.32 3.90
C LEU A 19 9.86 -2.10 4.28
N GLU A 20 9.96 -2.57 5.52
CA GLU A 20 11.08 -3.41 5.97
C GLU A 20 11.10 -4.76 5.25
N LYS A 21 9.94 -5.43 5.13
CA LYS A 21 9.82 -6.73 4.44
C LYS A 21 10.29 -6.69 3.00
N PHE A 22 9.99 -5.61 2.28
CA PHE A 22 10.35 -5.43 0.88
C PHE A 22 11.64 -4.63 0.68
N HIS A 23 12.35 -4.29 1.76
CA HIS A 23 13.56 -3.46 1.74
C HIS A 23 13.38 -2.13 0.99
N TYR A 24 12.18 -1.53 1.10
CA TYR A 24 11.88 -0.24 0.47
C TYR A 24 12.33 0.94 1.32
N SER A 25 12.72 2.03 0.64
CA SER A 25 12.99 3.30 1.30
C SER A 25 11.69 3.95 1.81
N TRP A 26 11.83 4.88 2.74
CA TRP A 26 10.72 5.69 3.27
C TRP A 26 9.96 6.46 2.18
N GLU A 27 10.60 6.74 1.04
CA GLU A 27 9.98 7.42 -0.11
C GLU A 27 8.84 6.60 -0.74
N MET A 28 8.85 5.27 -0.53
CA MET A 28 7.80 4.36 -0.99
C MET A 28 6.64 4.23 0.00
N MET A 29 6.75 4.83 1.19
CA MET A 29 5.71 4.83 2.22
C MET A 29 4.32 5.23 1.71
N PRO A 30 4.13 6.34 0.96
CA PRO A 30 2.80 6.69 0.45
C PRO A 30 2.19 5.60 -0.45
N LEU A 31 3.01 4.91 -1.25
CA LEU A 31 2.55 3.83 -2.12
C LEU A 31 2.12 2.60 -1.31
N VAL A 32 2.94 2.18 -0.35
CA VAL A 32 2.63 1.05 0.55
C VAL A 32 1.39 1.34 1.38
N LEU A 33 1.22 2.59 1.84
CA LEU A 33 0.06 3.01 2.62
C LEU A 33 -1.24 2.97 1.80
N VAL A 34 -1.21 3.34 0.52
CA VAL A 34 -2.35 3.19 -0.39
C VAL A 34 -2.69 1.72 -0.63
N ILE A 35 -1.69 0.87 -0.86
CA ILE A 35 -1.90 -0.57 -1.07
C ILE A 35 -2.47 -1.22 0.19
N LEU A 36 -1.94 -0.88 1.36
CA LEU A 36 -2.41 -1.37 2.65
C LEU A 36 -3.84 -0.89 2.95
N ASN A 37 -4.15 0.37 2.63
CA ASN A 37 -5.50 0.90 2.74
C ASN A 37 -6.47 0.17 1.79
N TYR A 38 -6.05 -0.13 0.56
CA TYR A 38 -6.83 -0.93 -0.39
C TYR A 38 -7.02 -2.39 0.07
N ALA A 39 -6.04 -2.95 0.79
CA ALA A 39 -6.12 -4.27 1.40
C ALA A 39 -6.98 -4.28 2.68
N GLY A 40 -7.57 -3.17 3.09
CA GLY A 40 -8.36 -3.10 4.33
C GLY A 40 -7.51 -3.30 5.58
N SER A 41 -6.25 -2.85 5.54
CA SER A 41 -5.25 -3.01 6.61
C SER A 41 -4.79 -4.45 6.84
N ASP A 42 -5.06 -5.37 5.90
CA ASP A 42 -4.54 -6.73 5.91
C ASP A 42 -3.12 -6.76 5.34
N LEU A 43 -2.16 -7.17 6.17
CA LEU A 43 -0.74 -7.23 5.83
C LEU A 43 -0.41 -8.32 4.80
N GLU A 44 -1.07 -9.47 4.85
CA GLU A 44 -0.80 -10.56 3.91
C GLU A 44 -1.32 -10.21 2.53
N GLU A 45 -2.54 -9.68 2.48
CA GLU A 45 -3.17 -9.22 1.25
C GLU A 45 -2.40 -8.03 0.64
N ALA A 46 -1.98 -7.07 1.46
CA ALA A 46 -1.13 -5.96 1.02
C ALA A 46 0.23 -6.46 0.50
N SER A 47 0.86 -7.40 1.21
CA SER A 47 2.11 -8.02 0.77
C SER A 47 1.96 -8.72 -0.58
N ARG A 48 0.89 -9.51 -0.77
CA ARG A 48 0.64 -10.20 -2.05
C ARG A 48 0.46 -9.20 -3.18
N LYS A 49 -0.27 -8.10 -2.94
CA LYS A 49 -0.45 -7.02 -3.91
C LYS A 49 0.85 -6.31 -4.25
N ILE A 50 1.71 -6.05 -3.26
CA ILE A 50 3.06 -5.52 -3.49
C ILE A 50 3.83 -6.51 -4.37
N ASP A 51 3.90 -7.79 -4.01
CA ASP A 51 4.57 -8.80 -4.84
C ASP A 51 4.02 -8.85 -6.27
N GLU A 52 2.71 -8.78 -6.47
CA GLU A 52 2.08 -8.78 -7.80
C GLU A 52 2.43 -7.54 -8.63
N VAL A 53 2.47 -6.36 -7.99
CA VAL A 53 2.70 -5.06 -8.63
C VAL A 53 4.19 -4.85 -8.97
N PHE A 54 5.09 -5.38 -8.15
CA PHE A 54 6.54 -5.17 -8.29
C PHE A 54 7.28 -6.32 -8.97
N ASN A 55 6.82 -7.59 -8.86
CA ASN A 55 7.46 -8.71 -9.60
C ASN A 55 7.08 -8.75 -11.07
N LYS A 56 5.95 -8.14 -11.47
CA LYS A 56 5.74 -7.81 -12.88
C LYS A 56 6.58 -6.58 -13.19
N GLU A 57 7.50 -6.67 -14.15
CA GLU A 57 8.39 -5.60 -14.67
C GLU A 57 7.65 -4.36 -15.24
N ASN A 58 6.66 -3.84 -14.53
CA ASN A 58 5.77 -2.76 -14.92
C ASN A 58 5.58 -1.79 -13.75
N ILE A 59 6.69 -1.46 -13.09
CA ILE A 59 6.77 -0.35 -12.12
C ILE A 59 6.10 0.92 -12.68
N SER A 60 6.21 1.14 -14.00
CA SER A 60 5.52 2.24 -14.70
C SER A 60 3.98 2.18 -14.59
N LEU A 61 3.32 1.03 -14.81
CA LEU A 61 1.86 0.92 -14.67
C LEU A 61 1.40 1.11 -13.22
N SER A 62 2.21 0.72 -12.24
CA SER A 62 1.95 1.00 -10.82
C SER A 62 1.83 2.50 -10.55
N TYR A 63 2.81 3.29 -10.98
CA TYR A 63 2.76 4.75 -10.84
C TYR A 63 1.58 5.38 -11.61
N TYR A 64 1.26 4.90 -12.81
CA TYR A 64 0.12 5.40 -13.60
C TYR A 64 -1.25 5.09 -12.96
N THR A 65 -1.43 3.87 -12.44
CA THR A 65 -2.67 3.48 -11.75
C THR A 65 -2.83 4.26 -10.45
N MET A 66 -1.76 4.45 -9.69
CA MET A 66 -1.77 5.24 -8.45
C MET A 66 -2.02 6.73 -8.66
N THR A 67 -1.42 7.31 -9.71
CA THR A 67 -1.71 8.70 -10.11
C THR A 67 -3.17 8.84 -10.54
N SER A 68 -3.71 7.88 -11.28
CA SER A 68 -5.11 7.88 -11.72
C SER A 68 -6.09 7.75 -10.54
N LEU A 69 -5.82 6.86 -9.57
CA LEU A 69 -6.62 6.70 -8.35
C LEU A 69 -6.58 7.95 -7.44
N SER A 70 -5.45 8.68 -7.42
CA SER A 70 -5.30 9.94 -6.67
C SER A 70 -5.99 11.12 -7.35
N ILE A 71 -6.17 11.08 -8.68
CA ILE A 71 -6.89 12.11 -9.46
C ILE A 71 -8.40 11.89 -9.39
N ILE A 72 -8.89 10.65 -9.31
CA ILE A 72 -10.32 10.33 -9.32
C ILE A 72 -11.01 10.60 -7.96
N HIS A 73 -10.26 10.75 -6.87
CA HIS A 73 -10.78 11.13 -5.54
C HIS A 73 -10.60 12.64 -5.22
N LYS A 74 -10.69 13.52 -6.22
CA LYS A 74 -10.79 14.98 -6.04
C LYS A 74 -12.14 15.53 -6.50
#